data_AF-A0A388LZH0-F1
#
_entry.id   AF-A0A388LZH0-F1
#
_cell.length_a   1.000
_cell.length_b   1.000
_cell.length_c   1.000
_cell.angle_alpha   90.00
_cell.angle_beta   90.00
_cell.angle_gamma   90.00
#
_symmetry.space_group_name_H-M   'P 1'
#
loop_
_entity.id
_entity.type
_entity.pdbx_description
1 polymer ?
#
loop_
_entity_poly.entity_id
_entity_poly.type
_entity_poly.pdbx_seq_one_letter_code
_entity_poly.pdbx_strand_id
1 'polypeptide(L)'
;MEKLEMKKREEEEAKAAEEKRLAEQRRIARKEEKLKKEEDDRQLLKKEMLMEISLRMGQLDESLQRGYERDMRERIKGKQKVVVSSSDDEEAGSYESDVESLSRKTEQLVISEKRKRSREKPVGDSPPMETPAKRTPKRRLQLGCRHPPIMKTPSRKTPRKTPVRRKGKIAAVPGTMGKLRYVTDNMRELGNLTEITAGLEGWVNWRGPIPVIERRDVETCLTGEPDVNTKFLDMREVHCLKVRLDGLVITPLDRNPGDTLVLCPKLYFEAMLELFISSTGYVVSDKQEEVVMNAIREELSEAGLMKLAQWDKKGKIGEAYAIPKHKDLARFHPICPTYLEPTIRGCRIVAKVLNHLLYNLPRD
;
A
#
# COMPACT_ATOMS: atom_id res chain seq x y z
N MET A 1 -0.83 31.35 -68.62
CA MET A 1 -1.85 30.40 -68.11
C MET A 1 -1.31 29.61 -66.92
N GLU A 2 -0.15 28.96 -67.02
CA GLU A 2 0.44 28.15 -65.92
C GLU A 2 0.66 28.89 -64.58
N LYS A 3 1.14 30.14 -64.60
CA LYS A 3 1.34 30.93 -63.36
C LYS A 3 0.03 31.18 -62.58
N LEU A 4 -1.11 31.23 -63.28
CA LEU A 4 -2.42 31.45 -62.68
C LEU A 4 -3.00 30.16 -62.07
N GLU A 5 -2.69 29.01 -62.66
CA GLU A 5 -3.10 27.70 -62.13
C GLU A 5 -2.28 27.29 -60.91
N MET A 6 -0.97 27.56 -60.91
CA MET A 6 -0.11 27.33 -59.75
C MET A 6 -0.58 28.16 -58.55
N LYS A 7 -0.92 29.43 -58.76
CA LYS A 7 -1.46 30.31 -57.70
C LYS A 7 -2.79 29.82 -57.14
N LYS A 8 -3.67 29.26 -57.99
CA LYS A 8 -4.96 28.69 -57.53
C LYS A 8 -4.78 27.43 -56.68
N ARG A 9 -3.85 26.54 -57.05
CA ARG A 9 -3.54 25.34 -56.27
C ARG A 9 -2.94 25.67 -54.91
N GLU A 10 -2.04 26.66 -54.87
CA GLU A 10 -1.43 27.13 -53.62
C GLU A 10 -2.46 27.79 -52.68
N GLU A 11 -3.41 28.54 -53.22
CA GLU A 11 -4.50 29.14 -52.44
C GLU A 11 -5.51 28.09 -51.92
N GLU A 12 -5.77 27.04 -52.70
CA GLU A 12 -6.63 25.92 -52.29
C GLU A 12 -5.96 25.07 -51.20
N GLU A 13 -4.66 24.82 -51.32
CA GLU A 13 -3.88 24.11 -50.30
C GLU A 13 -3.77 24.91 -48.99
N ALA A 14 -3.62 26.24 -49.09
CA ALA A 14 -3.65 27.12 -47.93
C ALA A 14 -5.01 27.09 -47.20
N LYS A 15 -6.13 27.12 -47.95
CA LYS A 15 -7.48 27.01 -47.39
C LYS A 15 -7.71 25.64 -46.73
N ALA A 16 -7.27 24.56 -47.37
CA ALA A 16 -7.37 23.21 -46.80
C ALA A 16 -6.52 23.04 -45.53
N ALA A 17 -5.37 23.69 -45.45
CA ALA A 17 -4.52 23.68 -44.24
C ALA A 17 -5.16 24.47 -43.09
N GLU A 18 -5.80 25.60 -43.38
CA GLU A 18 -6.52 26.41 -42.39
C GLU A 18 -7.75 25.67 -41.84
N GLU A 19 -8.53 25.03 -42.72
CA GLU A 19 -9.69 24.22 -42.30
C GLU A 19 -9.29 23.04 -41.42
N LYS A 20 -8.18 22.35 -41.73
CA LYS A 20 -7.63 21.27 -40.89
C LYS A 20 -7.25 21.77 -39.50
N ARG A 21 -6.64 22.96 -39.39
CA ARG A 21 -6.29 23.57 -38.10
C ARG A 21 -7.53 23.90 -37.28
N LEU A 22 -8.57 24.44 -37.91
CA LEU A 22 -9.83 24.73 -37.24
C LEU A 22 -10.54 23.45 -36.78
N ALA A 23 -10.52 22.40 -37.59
CA ALA A 23 -11.07 21.09 -37.23
C ALA A 23 -10.32 20.47 -36.04
N GLU A 24 -8.99 20.59 -35.99
CA GLU A 24 -8.19 20.10 -34.87
C GLU A 24 -8.48 20.87 -33.57
N GLN A 25 -8.58 22.20 -33.64
CA GLN A 25 -8.99 23.02 -32.48
C GLN A 25 -10.37 22.63 -31.95
N ARG A 26 -11.35 22.40 -32.83
CA ARG A 26 -12.69 21.91 -32.44
C ARG A 26 -12.64 20.53 -31.78
N ARG A 27 -11.76 19.63 -32.23
CA ARG A 27 -11.58 18.32 -31.60
C ARG A 27 -10.94 18.42 -30.22
N ILE A 28 -9.99 19.33 -30.03
CA ILE A 28 -9.38 19.58 -28.72
C ILE A 28 -10.43 20.15 -27.76
N ALA A 29 -11.18 21.18 -28.18
CA ALA A 29 -12.22 21.80 -27.36
C ALA A 29 -13.30 20.79 -26.92
N ARG A 30 -13.79 19.92 -27.82
CA ARG A 30 -14.75 18.86 -27.47
C ARG A 30 -14.19 17.85 -26.47
N LYS A 31 -12.89 17.55 -26.53
CA LYS A 31 -12.25 16.64 -25.56
C LYS A 31 -12.13 17.30 -24.18
N GLU A 32 -11.76 18.58 -24.13
CA GLU A 32 -11.68 19.34 -22.89
C GLU A 32 -13.05 19.50 -22.22
N GLU A 33 -14.10 19.78 -23.00
CA GLU A 33 -15.48 19.85 -22.51
C GLU A 33 -15.96 18.50 -21.97
N LYS A 34 -15.67 17.40 -22.68
CA LYS A 34 -16.01 16.05 -22.21
C LYS A 34 -15.32 15.71 -20.88
N LEU A 35 -14.05 16.08 -20.74
CA LEU A 35 -13.29 15.87 -19.50
C LEU A 35 -13.86 16.68 -18.33
N LYS A 36 -14.25 17.95 -18.57
CA LYS A 36 -14.90 18.78 -17.54
C LYS A 36 -16.22 18.17 -17.09
N LYS A 37 -17.06 17.74 -18.05
CA LYS A 37 -18.33 17.10 -17.75
C LYS A 37 -18.16 15.82 -16.91
N GLU A 38 -17.20 14.98 -17.27
CA GLU A 38 -16.89 13.76 -16.51
C GLU A 38 -16.38 14.06 -15.09
N GLU A 39 -15.62 15.15 -14.91
CA GLU A 39 -15.20 15.62 -13.59
C GLU A 39 -16.38 16.14 -12.74
N ASP A 40 -17.29 16.89 -13.36
CA ASP A 40 -18.50 17.39 -12.71
C ASP A 40 -19.45 16.24 -12.31
N ASP A 41 -19.67 15.26 -13.20
CA ASP A 41 -20.47 14.07 -12.93
C ASP A 41 -19.86 13.25 -11.77
N ARG A 42 -18.53 13.13 -11.72
CA ARG A 42 -17.83 12.48 -10.59
C ARG A 42 -18.00 13.25 -9.28
N GLN A 43 -18.00 14.58 -9.33
CA GLN A 43 -18.25 15.39 -8.13
C GLN A 43 -19.69 15.26 -7.65
N LEU A 44 -20.66 15.19 -8.57
CA LEU A 44 -22.07 14.97 -8.24
C LEU A 44 -22.27 13.61 -7.55
N LEU A 45 -21.72 12.53 -8.13
CA LEU A 45 -21.82 11.20 -7.54
C LEU A 45 -21.21 11.15 -6.13
N LYS A 46 -20.07 11.83 -5.91
CA LYS A 46 -19.46 11.95 -4.58
C LYS A 46 -20.39 12.65 -3.58
N LYS A 47 -21.05 13.74 -4.00
CA LYS A 47 -22.00 14.47 -3.15
C LYS A 47 -23.22 13.61 -2.80
N GLU A 48 -23.80 12.93 -3.78
CA GLU A 48 -24.95 12.03 -3.56
C GLU A 48 -24.58 10.87 -2.61
N MET A 49 -23.42 10.25 -2.82
CA MET A 49 -22.94 9.18 -1.95
C MET A 49 -22.71 9.66 -0.51
N LEU A 50 -22.11 10.84 -0.32
CA LEU A 50 -21.93 11.43 1.01
C LEU A 50 -23.27 11.74 1.71
N MET A 51 -24.25 12.24 0.95
CA MET A 51 -25.58 12.53 1.48
C MET A 51 -26.31 11.25 1.90
N GLU A 52 -26.26 10.19 1.09
CA GLU A 52 -26.84 8.88 1.41
C GLU A 52 -26.17 8.24 2.64
N ILE A 53 -24.84 8.33 2.73
CA ILE A 53 -24.09 7.87 3.92
C ILE A 53 -24.54 8.67 5.16
N SER A 54 -24.64 10.00 5.06
CA SER A 54 -25.09 10.84 6.17
C SER A 54 -26.50 10.47 6.64
N LEU A 55 -27.42 10.19 5.71
CA LEU A 55 -28.77 9.73 6.03
C LEU A 55 -28.77 8.39 6.77
N ARG A 56 -27.96 7.43 6.31
CA ARG A 56 -27.85 6.11 6.97
C ARG A 56 -27.15 6.18 8.33
N MET A 57 -26.14 7.03 8.46
CA MET A 57 -25.44 7.25 9.74
C MET A 57 -26.35 7.95 10.76
N GLY A 58 -27.19 8.91 10.34
CA GLY A 58 -28.20 9.51 11.23
C GLY A 58 -29.21 8.48 11.77
N GLN A 59 -29.69 7.57 10.92
CA GLN A 59 -30.58 6.48 11.34
C GLN A 59 -29.91 5.48 12.30
N LEU A 60 -28.61 5.23 12.10
CA LEU A 60 -27.81 4.37 12.96
C LEU A 60 -27.57 5.03 14.33
N ASP A 61 -27.28 6.33 14.35
CA ASP A 61 -27.05 7.11 15.56
C ASP A 61 -28.30 7.16 16.45
N GLU A 62 -29.47 7.42 15.87
CA GLU A 62 -30.74 7.33 16.60
C GLU A 62 -31.00 5.92 17.17
N SER A 63 -30.62 4.88 16.44
CA SER A 63 -30.83 3.49 16.85
C SER A 63 -29.88 3.09 17.98
N LEU A 64 -28.63 3.57 17.94
CA LEU A 64 -27.65 3.42 19.00
C LEU A 64 -28.04 4.22 20.24
N GLN A 65 -28.49 5.46 20.08
CA GLN A 65 -28.95 6.31 21.19
C GLN A 65 -30.16 5.69 21.89
N ARG A 66 -31.15 5.18 21.15
CA ARG A 66 -32.27 4.40 21.71
C ARG A 66 -31.81 3.14 22.46
N GLY A 67 -30.75 2.49 21.98
CA GLY A 67 -30.12 1.34 22.65
C GLY A 67 -29.43 1.73 23.95
N TYR A 68 -28.63 2.80 23.95
CA TYR A 68 -27.97 3.33 25.14
C TYR A 68 -28.96 3.78 26.20
N GLU A 69 -30.01 4.50 25.84
CA GLU A 69 -31.03 4.90 26.81
C GLU A 69 -31.80 3.70 27.39
N ARG A 70 -31.98 2.61 26.62
CA ARG A 70 -32.59 1.37 27.11
C ARG A 70 -31.67 0.67 28.11
N ASP A 71 -30.39 0.50 27.78
CA ASP A 71 -29.39 -0.12 28.67
C ASP A 71 -29.20 0.72 29.94
N MET A 72 -29.21 2.05 29.83
CA MET A 72 -29.14 2.95 30.98
C MET A 72 -30.38 2.82 31.88
N ARG A 73 -31.58 2.74 31.32
CA ARG A 73 -32.83 2.49 32.07
C ARG A 73 -32.84 1.12 32.74
N GLU A 74 -32.26 0.09 32.12
CA GLU A 74 -32.13 -1.25 32.69
C GLU A 74 -31.10 -1.29 33.84
N ARG A 75 -29.97 -0.59 33.69
CA ARG A 75 -28.95 -0.46 34.75
C ARG A 75 -29.46 0.29 35.99
N ILE A 76 -30.29 1.31 35.81
CA ILE A 76 -30.90 2.07 36.94
C ILE A 76 -31.91 1.20 37.70
N LYS A 77 -32.58 0.23 37.04
CA LYS A 77 -33.51 -0.70 37.70
C LYS A 77 -32.82 -1.85 38.45
N GLY A 78 -31.52 -2.08 38.20
CA GLY A 78 -30.80 -3.28 38.67
C GLY A 78 -29.87 -3.12 39.88
N LYS A 79 -29.64 -1.92 40.44
CA LYS A 79 -28.70 -1.76 41.57
C LYS A 79 -29.20 -0.79 42.64
N GLN A 80 -29.55 -1.35 43.79
CA GLN A 80 -29.64 -0.61 45.05
C GLN A 80 -28.28 -0.68 45.78
N LYS A 81 -27.85 0.50 46.28
CA LYS A 81 -26.79 0.79 47.26
C LYS A 81 -25.35 0.88 46.72
N VAL A 82 -24.81 2.10 46.66
CA VAL A 82 -23.75 2.66 47.55
C VAL A 82 -23.51 4.14 47.22
N VAL A 83 -23.08 4.88 48.23
CA VAL A 83 -23.07 6.33 48.49
C VAL A 83 -22.00 7.14 47.71
N VAL A 84 -22.49 8.19 47.03
CA VAL A 84 -22.07 9.61 46.84
C VAL A 84 -20.61 10.08 47.11
N SER A 85 -20.06 10.79 46.10
CA SER A 85 -19.36 12.11 46.14
C SER A 85 -19.05 12.56 44.68
N SER A 86 -19.77 13.52 44.05
CA SER A 86 -19.72 15.02 44.05
C SER A 86 -18.64 15.65 43.12
N SER A 87 -19.02 16.76 42.43
CA SER A 87 -18.28 17.71 41.54
C SER A 87 -18.05 17.29 40.09
N ASP A 88 -18.19 18.12 39.05
CA ASP A 88 -18.39 19.58 38.90
C ASP A 88 -19.19 19.90 37.62
N ASP A 89 -19.77 21.10 37.59
CA ASP A 89 -20.64 21.67 36.55
C ASP A 89 -19.95 21.93 35.20
N GLU A 90 -20.73 21.70 34.14
CA GLU A 90 -20.44 22.00 32.73
C GLU A 90 -20.71 23.48 32.40
N GLU A 91 -19.73 24.17 31.81
CA GLU A 91 -19.97 25.37 31.00
C GLU A 91 -19.17 25.27 29.70
N ALA A 92 -19.79 24.66 28.68
CA ALA A 92 -19.26 24.57 27.32
C ALA A 92 -19.57 25.86 26.55
N GLY A 93 -18.63 26.81 26.62
CA GLY A 93 -18.65 28.02 25.81
C GLY A 93 -18.39 27.76 24.33
N SER A 94 -19.39 28.09 23.51
CA SER A 94 -19.37 28.43 22.08
C SER A 94 -17.99 28.46 21.37
N TYR A 95 -17.61 27.35 20.71
CA TYR A 95 -16.41 27.25 19.85
C TYR A 95 -16.74 27.15 18.35
N GLU A 96 -18.00 27.38 17.98
CA GLU A 96 -18.48 27.23 16.60
C GLU A 96 -18.29 28.52 15.77
N SER A 97 -18.13 29.67 16.42
CA SER A 97 -18.03 30.99 15.74
C SER A 97 -16.66 31.26 15.08
N ASP A 98 -15.59 30.65 15.59
CA ASP A 98 -14.23 30.94 15.11
C ASP A 98 -13.88 30.21 13.79
N VAL A 99 -14.49 29.04 13.55
CA VAL A 99 -14.26 28.25 12.32
C VAL A 99 -14.89 28.95 11.12
N GLU A 100 -16.10 29.48 11.29
CA GLU A 100 -16.81 30.20 10.22
C GLU A 100 -16.14 31.55 9.89
N SER A 101 -15.54 32.19 10.90
CA SER A 101 -14.77 33.41 10.75
C SER A 101 -13.47 33.21 9.97
N LEU A 102 -12.80 32.07 10.13
CA LEU A 102 -11.60 31.70 9.37
C LEU A 102 -11.93 31.34 7.92
N SER A 103 -13.04 30.63 7.69
CA SER A 103 -13.50 30.26 6.35
C SER A 103 -13.76 31.48 5.46
N ARG A 104 -14.49 32.47 5.98
CA ARG A 104 -14.76 33.75 5.27
C ARG A 104 -13.48 34.54 4.98
N LYS A 105 -12.49 34.49 5.86
CA LYS A 105 -11.17 35.13 5.65
C LYS A 105 -10.35 34.43 4.56
N THR A 106 -10.48 33.12 4.40
CA THR A 106 -9.75 32.38 3.36
C THR A 106 -10.39 32.45 1.98
N GLU A 107 -11.71 32.63 1.87
CA GLU A 107 -12.40 32.79 0.57
C GLU A 107 -12.03 34.08 -0.17
N GLN A 108 -11.49 35.09 0.52
CA GLN A 108 -11.00 36.32 -0.10
C GLN A 108 -9.55 36.24 -0.61
N LEU A 109 -8.83 35.14 -0.37
CA LEU A 109 -7.46 34.96 -0.87
C LEU A 109 -7.46 34.34 -2.28
N VAL A 110 -7.82 35.17 -3.26
CA VAL A 110 -7.66 34.83 -4.68
C VAL A 110 -6.18 34.90 -5.05
N ILE A 111 -5.52 33.74 -5.16
CA ILE A 111 -4.19 33.64 -5.77
C ILE A 111 -4.36 33.82 -7.28
N SER A 112 -4.29 35.06 -7.75
CA SER A 112 -4.51 35.43 -9.15
C SER A 112 -3.33 35.05 -10.07
N GLU A 113 -2.17 34.66 -9.53
CA GLU A 113 -0.97 34.48 -10.36
C GLU A 113 -0.09 33.30 -9.91
N LYS A 114 -0.46 32.09 -10.35
CA LYS A 114 0.49 30.96 -10.42
C LYS A 114 1.38 31.16 -11.64
N ARG A 115 2.64 31.54 -11.40
CA ARG A 115 3.68 31.68 -12.44
C ARG A 115 3.78 30.39 -13.26
N LYS A 116 3.38 30.44 -14.53
CA LYS A 116 3.72 29.40 -15.51
C LYS A 116 5.14 29.62 -15.98
N ARG A 117 5.95 28.56 -15.95
CA ARG A 117 7.29 28.50 -16.57
C ARG A 117 7.13 28.82 -18.06
N SER A 118 7.69 29.94 -18.50
CA SER A 118 7.71 30.32 -19.92
C SER A 118 8.62 29.39 -20.74
N ARG A 119 8.32 29.31 -22.03
CA ARG A 119 9.15 28.68 -23.08
C ARG A 119 10.57 29.24 -23.01
N GLU A 120 11.56 28.35 -22.98
CA GLU A 120 12.99 28.67 -22.82
C GLU A 120 13.44 29.76 -23.80
N LYS A 121 13.92 30.87 -23.24
CA LYS A 121 14.81 31.80 -23.97
C LYS A 121 16.20 31.17 -23.97
N PRO A 122 16.94 31.17 -25.08
CA PRO A 122 18.31 30.67 -25.11
C PRO A 122 19.18 31.57 -24.25
N VAL A 123 19.65 31.03 -23.13
CA VAL A 123 20.75 31.61 -22.35
C VAL A 123 22.04 31.05 -22.94
N GLY A 124 22.91 31.93 -23.41
CA GLY A 124 24.18 31.60 -24.04
C GLY A 124 25.22 31.03 -23.07
N ASP A 125 26.19 30.36 -23.69
CA ASP A 125 27.53 29.99 -23.22
C ASP A 125 27.64 29.24 -21.89
N SER A 126 27.12 28.01 -21.87
CA SER A 126 27.62 26.96 -20.97
C SER A 126 28.42 25.93 -21.78
N PRO A 127 29.61 25.51 -21.30
CA PRO A 127 30.48 24.61 -22.04
C PRO A 127 29.83 23.23 -22.25
N PRO A 128 30.13 22.54 -23.36
CA PRO A 128 29.47 21.29 -23.72
C PRO A 128 29.82 20.19 -22.73
N MET A 129 28.81 19.68 -22.03
CA MET A 129 28.94 18.53 -21.15
C MET A 129 28.82 17.25 -21.99
N GLU A 130 29.91 16.49 -22.08
CA GLU A 130 29.92 15.16 -22.71
C GLU A 130 29.05 14.19 -21.92
N THR A 131 27.84 13.90 -22.42
CA THR A 131 27.03 12.79 -21.91
C THR A 131 27.45 11.48 -22.59
N PRO A 132 27.64 10.37 -21.86
CA PRO A 132 28.03 9.10 -22.45
C PRO A 132 26.97 8.56 -23.42
N ALA A 133 27.43 8.01 -24.54
CA ALA A 133 26.60 7.57 -25.66
C ALA A 133 25.51 6.55 -25.26
N LYS A 134 24.27 6.82 -25.69
CA LYS A 134 23.13 5.90 -25.66
C LYS A 134 23.53 4.57 -26.33
N ARG A 135 23.66 3.51 -25.53
CA ARG A 135 23.80 2.14 -26.07
C ARG A 135 22.48 1.66 -26.66
N THR A 136 22.48 1.40 -27.95
CA THR A 136 21.42 0.70 -28.67
C THR A 136 21.32 -0.77 -28.22
N PRO A 137 20.14 -1.40 -28.29
CA PRO A 137 19.97 -2.77 -27.83
C PRO A 137 20.65 -3.75 -28.80
N LYS A 138 21.77 -4.34 -28.38
CA LYS A 138 22.36 -5.49 -29.08
C LYS A 138 21.46 -6.71 -28.92
N ARG A 139 20.97 -7.23 -30.05
CA ARG A 139 20.37 -8.56 -30.22
C ARG A 139 21.22 -9.61 -29.50
N ARG A 140 20.63 -10.30 -28.51
CA ARG A 140 21.24 -11.50 -27.92
C ARG A 140 20.92 -12.71 -28.81
N LEU A 141 21.98 -13.29 -29.35
CA LEU A 141 21.97 -14.63 -29.94
C LEU A 141 21.63 -15.66 -28.85
N GLN A 142 20.67 -16.53 -29.14
CA GLN A 142 20.35 -17.70 -28.33
C GLN A 142 21.47 -18.73 -28.48
N LEU A 143 22.20 -19.00 -27.40
CA LEU A 143 23.04 -20.19 -27.27
C LEU A 143 22.27 -21.21 -26.44
N GLY A 144 21.63 -22.16 -27.14
CA GLY A 144 21.00 -23.31 -26.53
C GLY A 144 22.03 -24.40 -26.27
N CYS A 145 22.28 -24.74 -25.01
CA CYS A 145 22.97 -25.98 -24.65
C CYS A 145 21.94 -27.11 -24.59
N ARG A 146 21.90 -27.94 -25.64
CA ARG A 146 21.20 -29.23 -25.63
C ARG A 146 21.97 -30.21 -24.74
N HIS A 147 21.32 -30.77 -23.73
CA HIS A 147 21.82 -31.96 -23.02
C HIS A 147 21.42 -33.23 -23.79
N PRO A 148 22.30 -34.24 -23.93
CA PRO A 148 21.95 -35.52 -24.54
C PRO A 148 21.06 -36.36 -23.61
N PRO A 149 20.19 -37.24 -24.17
CA PRO A 149 19.32 -38.11 -23.39
C PRO A 149 20.10 -39.27 -22.76
N ILE A 150 19.97 -39.44 -21.45
CA ILE A 150 20.52 -40.57 -20.70
C ILE A 150 19.74 -41.86 -21.04
N MET A 151 20.49 -42.88 -21.45
CA MET A 151 20.02 -44.24 -21.70
C MET A 151 19.51 -44.91 -20.40
N LYS A 152 18.41 -45.66 -20.53
CA LYS A 152 17.84 -46.52 -19.47
C LYS A 152 18.56 -47.87 -19.47
N THR A 153 18.95 -48.35 -18.29
CA THR A 153 19.26 -49.77 -17.99
C THR A 153 18.69 -50.16 -16.61
N PRO A 154 18.48 -51.48 -16.34
CA PRO A 154 17.24 -51.96 -15.73
C PRO A 154 17.29 -52.29 -14.22
N SER A 155 16.10 -52.63 -13.70
CA SER A 155 15.69 -52.84 -12.32
C SER A 155 16.54 -53.81 -11.47
N ARG A 156 16.76 -53.47 -10.19
CA ARG A 156 16.97 -54.46 -9.12
C ARG A 156 16.43 -53.98 -7.76
N LYS A 157 16.01 -54.96 -6.96
CA LYS A 157 15.12 -54.93 -5.78
C LYS A 157 15.73 -54.27 -4.51
N THR A 158 14.84 -53.90 -3.58
CA THR A 158 14.91 -53.29 -2.22
C THR A 158 15.93 -53.92 -1.23
N PRO A 159 16.23 -53.43 0.02
CA PRO A 159 15.39 -52.60 0.94
C PRO A 159 16.05 -51.59 1.96
N ARG A 160 15.17 -50.71 2.51
CA ARG A 160 15.11 -50.10 3.89
C ARG A 160 16.11 -49.02 4.42
N LYS A 161 15.48 -47.99 5.04
CA LYS A 161 15.86 -47.08 6.17
C LYS A 161 16.54 -45.70 5.91
N THR A 162 15.71 -44.63 6.04
CA THR A 162 15.83 -43.30 6.73
C THR A 162 17.16 -42.51 6.80
N PRO A 163 17.11 -41.20 7.13
CA PRO A 163 16.51 -40.04 6.46
C PRO A 163 17.62 -39.01 6.08
N VAL A 164 17.26 -37.77 5.71
CA VAL A 164 18.08 -36.52 5.74
C VAL A 164 18.17 -35.75 4.40
N ARG A 165 18.00 -34.42 4.55
CA ARG A 165 18.27 -33.28 3.66
C ARG A 165 17.24 -32.94 2.58
N ARG A 166 16.25 -32.15 3.01
CA ARG A 166 15.52 -31.20 2.14
C ARG A 166 16.52 -30.17 1.62
N LYS A 167 16.78 -30.18 0.32
CA LYS A 167 17.47 -29.09 -0.40
C LYS A 167 16.59 -27.84 -0.34
N GLY A 168 17.15 -26.77 0.22
CA GLY A 168 16.54 -25.45 0.25
C GLY A 168 16.32 -24.91 -1.16
N LYS A 169 15.18 -24.23 -1.35
CA LYS A 169 14.90 -23.43 -2.54
C LYS A 169 15.77 -22.18 -2.48
N ILE A 170 16.46 -21.90 -3.58
CA ILE A 170 17.16 -20.64 -3.81
C ILE A 170 16.08 -19.55 -3.91
N ALA A 171 16.10 -18.61 -2.96
CA ALA A 171 15.32 -17.39 -3.02
C ALA A 171 16.01 -16.38 -3.94
N ALA A 172 15.22 -15.61 -4.67
CA ALA A 172 15.66 -14.53 -5.54
C ALA A 172 16.51 -13.52 -4.75
N VAL A 173 17.66 -13.15 -5.32
CA VAL A 173 18.62 -12.16 -4.77
C VAL A 173 17.94 -10.78 -4.68
N PRO A 174 17.72 -10.23 -3.47
CA PRO A 174 17.42 -8.81 -3.29
C PRO A 174 18.75 -8.04 -3.32
N GLY A 175 18.79 -6.84 -3.90
CA GLY A 175 19.97 -5.96 -3.89
C GLY A 175 20.53 -5.80 -2.47
N THR A 176 21.76 -6.25 -2.27
CA THR A 176 22.30 -6.74 -0.98
C THR A 176 22.93 -5.68 -0.09
N MET A 177 23.10 -4.43 -0.53
CA MET A 177 23.96 -3.50 0.22
C MET A 177 23.24 -2.46 1.09
N GLY A 178 22.04 -2.03 0.73
CA GLY A 178 21.30 -1.02 1.51
C GLY A 178 20.62 -1.57 2.77
N LYS A 179 20.03 -2.78 2.67
CA LYS A 179 19.31 -3.42 3.79
C LYS A 179 20.23 -3.96 4.88
N LEU A 180 21.46 -4.34 4.53
CA LEU A 180 22.40 -4.93 5.49
C LEU A 180 22.89 -3.87 6.48
N ARG A 181 23.19 -2.64 6.02
CA ARG A 181 23.66 -1.57 6.91
C ARG A 181 22.59 -0.95 7.79
N TYR A 182 21.35 -0.81 7.31
CA TYR A 182 20.25 -0.36 8.20
C TYR A 182 20.12 -1.28 9.42
N VAL A 183 20.27 -2.60 9.27
CA VAL A 183 20.29 -3.53 10.42
C VAL A 183 21.59 -3.41 11.23
N THR A 184 22.73 -3.17 10.57
CA THR A 184 24.07 -3.07 11.19
C THR A 184 24.24 -1.80 12.03
N ASP A 185 23.74 -0.66 11.55
CA ASP A 185 23.81 0.64 12.23
C ASP A 185 22.70 0.79 13.27
N ASN A 186 21.49 0.22 13.04
CA ASN A 186 20.51 0.02 14.10
C ASN A 186 21.09 -0.86 15.23
N MET A 187 21.82 -1.94 14.94
CA MET A 187 22.46 -2.74 16.00
C MET A 187 23.59 -1.98 16.73
N ARG A 188 24.23 -1.00 16.08
CA ARG A 188 25.34 -0.21 16.63
C ARG A 188 24.85 0.98 17.49
N GLU A 189 23.69 1.57 17.17
CA GLU A 189 23.12 2.73 17.87
C GLU A 189 21.77 2.47 18.60
N LEU A 190 20.87 1.61 18.10
CA LEU A 190 19.68 1.09 18.84
C LEU A 190 19.96 -0.11 19.72
N GLY A 191 21.15 -0.71 19.59
CA GLY A 191 21.64 -1.72 20.52
C GLY A 191 21.93 -1.13 21.89
N ASN A 192 20.97 -0.44 22.53
CA ASN A 192 20.85 -0.61 23.96
C ASN A 192 20.79 -2.13 24.15
N LEU A 193 21.78 -2.69 24.84
CA LEU A 193 21.87 -4.13 25.08
C LEU A 193 20.51 -4.71 25.50
N THR A 194 19.70 -3.89 26.18
CA THR A 194 18.30 -4.11 26.52
C THR A 194 17.39 -4.55 25.36
N GLU A 195 17.48 -3.99 24.15
CA GLU A 195 16.63 -4.39 23.02
C GLU A 195 17.01 -5.77 22.48
N ILE A 196 18.32 -6.05 22.42
CA ILE A 196 18.82 -7.37 22.00
C ILE A 196 18.42 -8.42 23.06
N THR A 197 18.61 -8.08 24.34
CA THR A 197 18.18 -8.91 25.48
C THR A 197 16.67 -9.14 25.45
N ALA A 198 15.85 -8.10 25.26
CA ALA A 198 14.39 -8.22 25.16
C ALA A 198 13.95 -9.04 23.93
N GLY A 199 14.66 -8.91 22.81
CA GLY A 199 14.45 -9.73 21.62
C GLY A 199 14.75 -11.21 21.87
N LEU A 200 15.80 -11.51 22.64
CA LEU A 200 16.13 -12.88 23.05
C LEU A 200 15.14 -13.44 24.08
N GLU A 201 14.65 -12.61 25.01
CA GLU A 201 13.60 -12.97 25.97
C GLU A 201 12.31 -13.37 25.27
N GLY A 202 11.93 -12.64 24.21
CA GLY A 202 10.76 -12.97 23.39
C GLY A 202 10.96 -14.15 22.44
N TRP A 203 12.17 -14.70 22.34
CA TRP A 203 12.48 -15.71 21.34
C TRP A 203 12.03 -17.12 21.81
N VAL A 204 10.89 -17.56 21.27
CA VAL A 204 10.24 -18.85 21.59
C VAL A 204 11.11 -20.11 21.45
N ASN A 205 12.24 -20.02 20.76
CA ASN A 205 13.15 -21.15 20.54
C ASN A 205 14.41 -21.09 21.43
N TRP A 206 14.61 -20.03 22.21
CA TRP A 206 15.74 -19.93 23.12
C TRP A 206 15.56 -20.89 24.30
N ARG A 207 16.59 -21.70 24.54
CA ARG A 207 16.59 -22.72 25.60
C ARG A 207 17.86 -22.55 26.42
N GLY A 208 17.79 -21.69 27.45
CA GLY A 208 18.91 -21.41 28.34
C GLY A 208 18.77 -20.09 29.07
N PRO A 209 19.71 -19.76 29.99
CA PRO A 209 19.80 -18.43 30.55
C PRO A 209 20.04 -17.40 29.43
N ILE A 210 19.53 -16.19 29.63
CA ILE A 210 19.75 -15.09 28.69
C ILE A 210 21.25 -14.75 28.73
N PRO A 211 21.95 -14.74 27.57
CA PRO A 211 23.37 -14.46 27.56
C PRO A 211 23.61 -12.99 27.92
N VAL A 212 24.67 -12.73 28.68
CA VAL A 212 25.18 -11.37 28.85
C VAL A 212 25.83 -11.00 27.53
N ILE A 213 25.23 -10.07 26.80
CA ILE A 213 25.75 -9.59 25.53
C ILE A 213 26.54 -8.33 25.83
N GLU A 214 27.82 -8.33 25.50
CA GLU A 214 28.66 -7.13 25.57
C GLU A 214 28.69 -6.42 24.22
N ARG A 215 29.05 -5.13 24.24
CA ARG A 215 29.21 -4.34 23.00
C ARG A 215 30.17 -5.00 22.01
N ARG A 216 31.24 -5.63 22.52
CA ARG A 216 32.24 -6.33 21.70
C ARG A 216 31.63 -7.52 20.94
N ASP A 217 30.70 -8.25 21.56
CA ASP A 217 30.02 -9.37 20.90
C ASP A 217 29.21 -8.87 19.71
N VAL A 218 28.48 -7.77 19.88
CA VAL A 218 27.70 -7.13 18.82
C VAL A 218 28.61 -6.65 17.70
N GLU A 219 29.73 -5.99 18.05
CA GLU A 219 30.71 -5.48 17.08
C GLU A 219 31.30 -6.60 16.21
N THR A 220 31.57 -7.80 16.76
CA THR A 220 32.05 -8.95 15.96
C THR A 220 31.03 -9.48 14.97
N CYS A 221 29.72 -9.27 15.21
CA CYS A 221 28.66 -9.66 14.28
C CYS A 221 28.45 -8.66 13.13
N LEU A 222 29.03 -7.45 13.21
CA LEU A 222 28.89 -6.43 12.17
C LEU A 222 29.86 -6.74 11.02
N THR A 223 29.36 -7.44 9.99
CA THR A 223 30.14 -7.77 8.79
C THR A 223 30.20 -6.58 7.83
N GLY A 224 31.00 -5.56 8.15
CA GLY A 224 31.29 -4.47 7.23
C GLY A 224 32.10 -3.34 7.87
N GLU A 225 33.18 -2.91 7.20
CA GLU A 225 33.88 -1.68 7.57
C GLU A 225 32.98 -0.49 7.31
N PRO A 226 32.84 0.48 8.23
CA PRO A 226 32.02 1.68 8.01
C PRO A 226 32.57 2.47 6.82
N ASP A 227 31.84 2.43 5.70
CA ASP A 227 32.11 3.26 4.53
C ASP A 227 31.77 4.71 4.91
N VAL A 228 32.82 5.49 5.11
CA VAL A 228 32.75 6.89 5.54
C VAL A 228 32.14 7.79 4.44
N ASN A 229 32.01 7.26 3.21
CA ASN A 229 31.48 8.01 2.06
C ASN A 229 29.98 7.83 1.83
N THR A 230 29.30 6.91 2.53
CA THR A 230 27.86 6.75 2.41
C THR A 230 27.15 7.68 3.40
N LYS A 231 26.29 8.57 2.88
CA LYS A 231 25.48 9.51 3.66
C LYS A 231 24.37 8.77 4.40
N PHE A 232 24.66 8.25 5.58
CA PHE A 232 23.64 7.74 6.51
C PHE A 232 23.12 8.86 7.39
N LEU A 233 21.87 8.76 7.84
CA LEU A 233 21.31 9.62 8.89
C LEU A 233 21.78 9.09 10.25
N ASP A 234 22.19 9.97 11.16
CA ASP A 234 22.49 9.61 12.56
C ASP A 234 21.20 9.04 13.20
N MET A 235 21.28 7.96 13.98
CA MET A 235 20.09 7.41 14.64
C MET A 235 19.40 8.42 15.55
N ARG A 236 20.15 9.36 16.14
CA ARG A 236 19.53 10.46 16.89
C ARG A 236 18.64 11.31 16.00
N GLU A 237 19.06 11.59 14.77
CA GLU A 237 18.23 12.28 13.78
C GLU A 237 17.02 11.44 13.38
N VAL A 238 17.19 10.12 13.22
CA VAL A 238 16.08 9.19 12.94
C VAL A 238 15.05 9.18 14.08
N HIS A 239 15.49 9.15 15.34
CA HIS A 239 14.61 9.22 16.50
C HIS A 239 13.91 10.57 16.61
N CYS A 240 14.63 11.67 16.45
CA CYS A 240 14.05 13.01 16.41
C CYS A 240 13.00 13.12 15.29
N LEU A 241 13.29 12.55 14.12
CA LEU A 241 12.34 12.49 13.02
C LEU A 241 11.11 11.64 13.38
N LYS A 242 11.31 10.46 13.98
CA LYS A 242 10.21 9.59 14.45
C LYS A 242 9.28 10.34 15.41
N VAL A 243 9.83 11.04 16.40
CA VAL A 243 9.03 11.84 17.35
C VAL A 243 8.29 12.97 16.64
N ARG A 244 8.93 13.66 15.70
CA ARG A 244 8.31 14.74 14.92
C ARG A 244 7.19 14.26 13.99
N LEU A 245 7.25 13.01 13.55
CA LEU A 245 6.26 12.38 12.69
C LEU A 245 5.21 11.58 13.49
N ASP A 246 5.25 11.66 14.82
CA ASP A 246 4.28 10.99 15.67
C ASP A 246 2.85 11.45 15.35
N GLY A 247 1.92 10.49 15.36
CA GLY A 247 0.55 10.71 14.93
C GLY A 247 0.32 10.79 13.41
N LEU A 248 1.37 10.75 12.58
CA LEU A 248 1.23 10.61 11.12
C LEU A 248 1.34 9.15 10.68
N VAL A 249 0.76 8.83 9.52
CA VAL A 249 0.84 7.48 8.95
C VAL A 249 2.12 7.36 8.13
N ILE A 250 2.98 6.43 8.52
CA ILE A 250 4.26 6.16 7.85
C ILE A 250 4.14 4.83 7.11
N THR A 251 4.23 4.83 5.78
CA THR A 251 4.01 3.64 4.96
C THR A 251 5.03 3.54 3.82
N PRO A 252 5.52 2.34 3.47
CA PRO A 252 6.36 2.17 2.29
C PRO A 252 5.55 2.43 1.00
N LEU A 253 6.24 2.69 -0.11
CA LEU A 253 5.61 2.77 -1.42
C LEU A 253 5.50 1.39 -2.10
N ASP A 254 4.38 1.11 -2.77
CA ASP A 254 4.20 -0.14 -3.50
C ASP A 254 5.27 -0.28 -4.58
N ARG A 255 6.00 -1.41 -4.54
CA ARG A 255 7.15 -1.73 -5.41
C ARG A 255 8.35 -0.78 -5.29
N ASN A 256 8.39 0.06 -4.27
CA ASN A 256 9.54 0.88 -3.94
C ASN A 256 9.76 0.91 -2.41
N PRO A 257 10.35 -0.16 -1.84
CA PRO A 257 10.58 -0.25 -0.41
C PRO A 257 11.74 0.62 0.09
N GLY A 258 12.45 1.33 -0.80
CA GLY A 258 13.53 2.23 -0.43
C GLY A 258 13.03 3.58 0.10
N ASP A 259 11.82 3.97 -0.31
CA ASP A 259 11.21 5.24 0.06
C ASP A 259 10.06 5.02 1.04
N THR A 260 9.96 5.94 2.00
CA THR A 260 8.90 5.98 3.00
C THR A 260 8.04 7.22 2.78
N LEU A 261 6.74 7.03 2.70
CA LEU A 261 5.77 8.12 2.58
C LEU A 261 5.16 8.41 3.95
N VAL A 262 5.09 9.69 4.28
CA VAL A 262 4.36 10.19 5.45
C VAL A 262 3.03 10.76 4.96
N LEU A 263 1.94 10.31 5.57
CA LEU A 263 0.58 10.66 5.22
C LEU A 263 -0.18 11.24 6.41
N CYS A 264 -1.12 12.14 6.11
CA CYS A 264 -2.12 12.55 7.07
C CYS A 264 -3.04 11.36 7.40
N PRO A 265 -3.36 11.09 8.69
CA PRO A 265 -4.28 10.02 9.09
C PRO A 265 -5.64 10.09 8.40
N LYS A 266 -6.18 11.30 8.19
CA LYS A 266 -7.45 11.50 7.48
C LYS A 266 -7.40 10.96 6.06
N LEU A 267 -6.34 11.29 5.31
CA LEU A 267 -6.17 10.81 3.93
C LEU A 267 -6.03 9.29 3.88
N TYR A 268 -5.31 8.71 4.84
CA TYR A 268 -5.17 7.26 4.93
C TYR A 268 -6.49 6.58 5.28
N PHE A 269 -7.25 7.15 6.21
CA PHE A 269 -8.57 6.67 6.60
C PHE A 269 -9.56 6.69 5.43
N GLU A 270 -9.62 7.79 4.68
CA GLU A 270 -10.44 7.90 3.47
C GLU A 270 -10.07 6.81 2.44
N ALA A 271 -8.77 6.57 2.23
CA ALA A 271 -8.30 5.51 1.35
C ALA A 271 -8.70 4.10 1.84
N MET A 272 -8.61 3.83 3.15
CA MET A 272 -9.05 2.56 3.75
C MET A 272 -10.56 2.35 3.57
N LEU A 273 -11.35 3.40 3.79
CA LEU A 273 -12.81 3.36 3.65
C LEU A 273 -13.19 3.09 2.20
N GLU A 274 -12.61 3.81 1.24
CA GLU A 274 -12.86 3.59 -0.19
C GLU A 274 -12.48 2.16 -0.64
N LEU A 275 -11.31 1.67 -0.21
CA LEU A 275 -10.77 0.38 -0.66
C LEU A 275 -11.47 -0.84 -0.05
N PHE A 276 -11.82 -0.78 1.23
CA PHE A 276 -12.32 -1.94 1.97
C PHE A 276 -13.79 -1.84 2.37
N ILE A 277 -14.30 -0.65 2.68
CA ILE A 277 -15.66 -0.50 3.22
C ILE A 277 -16.65 -0.21 2.10
N SER A 278 -16.31 0.70 1.19
CA SER A 278 -17.15 1.05 0.04
C SER A 278 -17.05 0.06 -1.13
N SER A 279 -16.08 -0.85 -1.08
CA SER A 279 -15.88 -1.85 -2.13
C SER A 279 -16.84 -3.03 -1.97
N THR A 280 -17.53 -3.39 -3.05
CA THR A 280 -18.43 -4.55 -3.11
C THR A 280 -17.71 -5.90 -2.96
N GLY A 281 -16.38 -5.90 -3.05
CA GLY A 281 -15.55 -7.09 -2.86
C GLY A 281 -15.34 -7.49 -1.40
N TYR A 282 -15.83 -6.67 -0.45
CA TYR A 282 -15.66 -6.90 0.98
C TYR A 282 -17.01 -6.81 1.70
N VAL A 283 -17.10 -7.54 2.81
CA VAL A 283 -18.27 -7.51 3.70
C VAL A 283 -17.81 -6.95 5.03
N VAL A 284 -18.40 -5.84 5.45
CA VAL A 284 -18.17 -5.27 6.77
C VAL A 284 -18.89 -6.14 7.80
N SER A 285 -18.14 -6.58 8.81
CA SER A 285 -18.66 -7.41 9.89
C SER A 285 -18.18 -6.86 11.23
N ASP A 286 -19.11 -6.68 12.16
CA ASP A 286 -18.89 -6.32 13.57
C ASP A 286 -18.63 -7.54 14.47
N LYS A 287 -18.77 -8.75 13.92
CA LYS A 287 -18.53 -10.01 14.62
C LYS A 287 -17.06 -10.13 15.04
N GLN A 288 -16.85 -10.75 16.21
CA GLN A 288 -15.52 -11.12 16.68
C GLN A 288 -14.84 -12.12 15.74
N GLU A 289 -13.51 -12.01 15.64
CA GLU A 289 -12.69 -12.87 14.76
C GLU A 289 -12.96 -14.36 14.97
N GLU A 290 -13.08 -14.81 16.22
CA GLU A 290 -13.35 -16.21 16.55
C GLU A 290 -14.68 -16.71 15.98
N VAL A 291 -15.71 -15.86 15.99
CA VAL A 291 -17.04 -16.19 15.45
C VAL A 291 -16.97 -16.33 13.94
N VAL A 292 -16.30 -15.39 13.27
CA VAL A 292 -16.09 -15.43 11.81
C VAL A 292 -15.31 -16.69 11.41
N MET A 293 -14.28 -17.03 12.17
CA MET A 293 -13.42 -18.17 11.88
C MET A 293 -14.13 -19.51 12.10
N ASN A 294 -14.97 -19.60 13.12
CA ASN A 294 -15.82 -20.77 13.34
C ASN A 294 -16.84 -20.93 12.20
N ALA A 295 -17.47 -19.84 11.75
CA ALA A 295 -18.39 -19.87 10.60
C ALA A 295 -17.69 -20.34 9.31
N ILE A 296 -16.52 -19.77 8.98
CA ILE A 296 -15.73 -20.20 7.80
C ILE A 296 -15.38 -21.69 7.90
N ARG A 297 -15.04 -22.16 9.10
CA ARG A 297 -14.69 -23.57 9.32
C ARG A 297 -15.90 -24.50 9.15
N GLU A 298 -17.07 -24.09 9.62
CA GLU A 298 -18.32 -24.83 9.45
C GLU A 298 -18.69 -24.91 7.97
N GLU A 299 -18.65 -23.79 7.24
CA GLU A 299 -18.90 -23.76 5.79
C GLU A 299 -17.94 -24.67 5.01
N LEU A 300 -16.65 -24.67 5.36
CA LEU A 300 -15.67 -25.60 4.76
C LEU A 300 -15.95 -27.06 5.09
N SER A 301 -16.51 -27.34 6.26
CA SER A 301 -16.89 -28.69 6.69
C SER A 301 -18.11 -29.17 5.92
N GLU A 302 -19.14 -28.33 5.81
CA GLU A 302 -20.35 -28.60 5.03
C GLU A 302 -20.06 -28.81 3.55
N ALA A 303 -19.14 -28.01 2.99
CA ALA A 303 -18.68 -28.17 1.62
C ALA A 303 -17.74 -29.39 1.41
N GLY A 304 -17.37 -30.12 2.48
CA GLY A 304 -16.44 -31.25 2.39
C GLY A 304 -14.99 -30.85 2.05
N LEU A 305 -14.64 -29.57 2.18
CA LEU A 305 -13.35 -28.99 1.77
C LEU A 305 -12.29 -28.99 2.87
N MET A 306 -12.62 -29.46 4.09
CA MET A 306 -11.70 -29.45 5.23
C MET A 306 -10.35 -30.13 4.95
N LYS A 307 -10.35 -31.21 4.16
CA LYS A 307 -9.10 -31.91 3.77
C LYS A 307 -8.23 -31.06 2.84
N LEU A 308 -8.83 -30.27 1.96
CA LEU A 308 -8.14 -29.37 1.03
C LEU A 308 -7.62 -28.14 1.77
N ALA A 309 -8.45 -27.54 2.62
CA ALA A 309 -8.12 -26.33 3.38
C ALA A 309 -6.91 -26.54 4.31
N GLN A 310 -6.79 -27.73 4.90
CA GLN A 310 -5.81 -28.05 5.94
C GLN A 310 -5.81 -27.01 7.07
N TRP A 311 -6.97 -26.85 7.70
CA TRP A 311 -7.22 -25.82 8.71
C TRP A 311 -6.12 -25.71 9.78
N ASP A 312 -5.51 -24.53 9.89
CA ASP A 312 -4.57 -24.20 10.96
C ASP A 312 -5.29 -23.60 12.17
N LYS A 313 -5.26 -24.33 13.29
CA LYS A 313 -5.87 -23.88 14.56
C LYS A 313 -5.20 -22.65 15.17
N LYS A 314 -3.96 -22.34 14.78
CA LYS A 314 -3.22 -21.16 15.25
C LYS A 314 -3.37 -19.97 14.30
N GLY A 315 -4.10 -20.14 13.20
CA GLY A 315 -4.29 -19.09 12.22
C GLY A 315 -5.15 -17.95 12.75
N LYS A 316 -4.97 -16.77 12.17
CA LYS A 316 -5.68 -15.53 12.47
C LYS A 316 -6.03 -14.80 11.18
N ILE A 317 -7.06 -13.97 11.21
CA ILE A 317 -7.38 -13.04 10.13
C ILE A 317 -6.33 -11.94 10.13
N GLY A 318 -5.74 -11.67 8.97
CA GLY A 318 -4.71 -10.63 8.84
C GLY A 318 -5.30 -9.23 8.90
N GLU A 319 -4.55 -8.31 9.49
CA GLU A 319 -4.89 -6.89 9.48
C GLU A 319 -4.73 -6.33 8.07
N ALA A 320 -5.84 -5.90 7.48
CA ALA A 320 -5.85 -5.27 6.17
C ALA A 320 -5.26 -3.87 6.25
N TYR A 321 -4.53 -3.46 5.22
CA TYR A 321 -3.94 -2.13 5.12
C TYR A 321 -3.87 -1.65 3.68
N ALA A 322 -3.78 -0.34 3.49
CA ALA A 322 -3.59 0.29 2.19
C ALA A 322 -2.12 0.69 1.99
N ILE A 323 -1.58 0.48 0.78
CA ILE A 323 -0.26 0.97 0.38
C ILE A 323 -0.39 1.92 -0.82
N PRO A 324 0.15 3.15 -0.75
CA PRO A 324 0.19 4.09 -1.88
C PRO A 324 1.11 3.61 -3.01
N LYS A 325 0.72 3.83 -4.26
CA LYS A 325 1.50 3.46 -5.45
C LYS A 325 2.66 4.43 -5.63
N HIS A 326 3.85 3.90 -5.96
CA HIS A 326 5.05 4.72 -6.18
C HIS A 326 4.89 5.81 -7.26
N LYS A 327 4.20 5.51 -8.38
CA LYS A 327 4.04 6.45 -9.51
C LYS A 327 2.90 7.45 -9.33
N ASP A 328 1.95 7.14 -8.46
CA ASP A 328 0.73 7.92 -8.25
C ASP A 328 0.34 7.82 -6.78
N LEU A 329 0.76 8.81 -6.01
CA LEU A 329 0.57 8.84 -4.56
C LEU A 329 -0.90 9.01 -4.15
N ALA A 330 -1.78 9.42 -5.07
CA ALA A 330 -3.21 9.47 -4.83
C ALA A 330 -3.88 8.10 -4.98
N ARG A 331 -3.19 7.11 -5.57
CA ARG A 331 -3.72 5.78 -5.79
C ARG A 331 -3.18 4.79 -4.77
N PHE A 332 -4.09 4.08 -4.12
CA PHE A 332 -3.76 3.08 -3.11
C PHE A 332 -3.98 1.65 -3.61
N HIS A 333 -3.29 0.70 -3.01
CA HIS A 333 -3.45 -0.73 -3.21
C HIS A 333 -3.96 -1.37 -1.91
N PRO A 334 -5.09 -2.08 -1.94
CA PRO A 334 -5.56 -2.83 -0.79
C PRO A 334 -4.68 -4.07 -0.61
N ILE A 335 -4.21 -4.30 0.61
CA ILE A 335 -3.49 -5.51 1.01
C ILE A 335 -4.28 -6.19 2.14
N CYS A 336 -4.68 -7.44 1.90
CA CYS A 336 -5.20 -8.35 2.92
C CYS A 336 -4.15 -9.45 3.15
N PRO A 337 -3.35 -9.39 4.22
CA PRO A 337 -2.33 -10.39 4.46
C PRO A 337 -2.95 -11.75 4.80
N THR A 338 -2.69 -12.77 3.98
CA THR A 338 -3.23 -14.13 4.18
C THR A 338 -2.22 -15.09 4.81
N TYR A 339 -1.03 -14.62 5.18
CA TYR A 339 0.05 -15.49 5.64
C TYR A 339 -0.22 -16.18 6.99
N LEU A 340 -1.10 -15.60 7.82
CA LEU A 340 -1.59 -16.18 9.07
C LEU A 340 -2.96 -16.85 8.93
N GLU A 341 -3.59 -16.79 7.77
CA GLU A 341 -4.96 -17.28 7.59
C GLU A 341 -5.03 -18.80 7.78
N PRO A 342 -6.03 -19.35 8.49
CA PRO A 342 -6.15 -20.80 8.74
C PRO A 342 -6.21 -21.66 7.48
N THR A 343 -6.66 -21.09 6.37
CA THR A 343 -6.91 -21.76 5.10
C THR A 343 -5.75 -21.61 4.11
N ILE A 344 -4.66 -20.93 4.51
CA ILE A 344 -3.58 -20.50 3.60
C ILE A 344 -2.99 -21.62 2.75
N ARG A 345 -2.96 -22.86 3.27
CA ARG A 345 -2.48 -24.02 2.50
C ARG A 345 -3.45 -24.38 1.38
N GLY A 346 -4.75 -24.45 1.68
CA GLY A 346 -5.80 -24.61 0.68
C GLY A 346 -5.78 -23.51 -0.36
N CYS A 347 -5.74 -22.24 0.07
CA CYS A 347 -5.68 -21.08 -0.83
C CYS A 347 -4.48 -21.16 -1.79
N ARG A 348 -3.30 -21.57 -1.32
CA ARG A 348 -2.12 -21.77 -2.18
C ARG A 348 -2.28 -22.91 -3.18
N ILE A 349 -3.00 -23.97 -2.83
CA ILE A 349 -3.29 -25.07 -3.75
C ILE A 349 -4.26 -24.58 -4.82
N VAL A 350 -5.37 -23.96 -4.42
CA VAL A 350 -6.37 -23.39 -5.34
C VAL A 350 -5.72 -22.39 -6.29
N ALA A 351 -4.90 -21.46 -5.78
CA ALA A 351 -4.20 -20.48 -6.62
C ALA A 351 -3.27 -21.16 -7.65
N LYS A 352 -2.58 -22.25 -7.30
CA LYS A 352 -1.75 -22.99 -8.26
C LYS A 352 -2.59 -23.69 -9.33
N VAL A 353 -3.69 -24.32 -8.94
CA VAL A 353 -4.61 -24.98 -9.86
C VAL A 353 -5.22 -23.95 -10.81
N LEU A 354 -5.73 -22.84 -10.30
CA LEU A 354 -6.29 -21.74 -11.09
C LEU A 354 -5.26 -21.20 -12.09
N ASN A 355 -4.04 -20.91 -11.63
CA ASN A 355 -2.98 -20.47 -12.52
C ASN A 355 -2.70 -21.50 -13.62
N HIS A 356 -2.60 -22.79 -13.26
CA HIS A 356 -2.40 -23.85 -14.24
C HIS A 356 -3.54 -23.91 -15.26
N LEU A 357 -4.79 -23.79 -14.85
CA LEU A 357 -5.94 -23.75 -15.75
C LEU A 357 -5.86 -22.54 -16.68
N LEU A 358 -5.61 -21.35 -16.14
CA LEU A 358 -5.48 -20.10 -16.91
C LEU A 358 -4.36 -20.16 -17.96
N TYR A 359 -3.21 -20.75 -17.61
CA TYR A 359 -2.09 -20.90 -18.56
C TYR A 359 -2.34 -21.93 -19.66
N ASN A 360 -3.29 -22.85 -19.46
CA ASN A 360 -3.65 -23.88 -20.43
C ASN A 360 -4.97 -23.61 -21.15
N LEU A 361 -5.57 -22.42 -20.97
CA LEU A 361 -6.70 -22.02 -21.80
C LEU A 361 -6.26 -21.98 -23.27
N PRO A 362 -7.12 -22.44 -24.21
CA PRO A 362 -6.83 -22.30 -25.63
C PRO A 362 -6.54 -20.83 -25.93
N ARG A 363 -5.51 -20.60 -26.74
CA ARG A 363 -5.29 -19.28 -27.32
C ARG A 363 -6.22 -19.18 -28.51
N ASP A 364 -7.13 -18.21 -28.46
CA ASP A 364 -7.90 -17.78 -29.64
C ASP A 364 -6.98 -17.20 -30.72
#